data_AF-A0A8X6XQZ1-F1
#
_entry.id   AF-A0A8X6XQZ1-F1
#
_cell.length_a   1.000
_cell.length_b   1.000
_cell.length_c   1.000
_cell.angle_alpha   90.00
_cell.angle_beta   90.00
_cell.angle_gamma   90.00
#
_symmetry.space_group_name_H-M   'P 1'
#
loop_
_entity.id
_entity.type
_entity.pdbx_description
1 polymer ?
#
loop_
_entity_poly.entity_id
_entity_poly.type
_entity_poly.pdbx_seq_one_letter_code
_entity_poly.pdbx_strand_id
1 'polypeptide(L)'
;MKQFRELLIQNNVSAFSTWEKELHKIVFDPRYLLITSRERKQVFENFVKERADEERNEKRKKMKEFKEHFKKLMEEAALTSKSTFSDFAQRYGKDERFKAIDKMRDREAFQ
;
A
#
# COMPACT_ATOMS: atom_id res chain seq x y z
N MET A 1 -21.02 7.82 15.03
CA MET A 1 -19.77 7.82 14.23
C MET A 1 -19.14 6.43 14.04
N LYS A 2 -18.71 5.70 15.10
CA LYS A 2 -18.04 4.38 14.95
C LYS A 2 -18.87 3.34 14.19
N GLN A 3 -20.14 3.16 14.55
CA GLN A 3 -21.05 2.22 13.89
C GLN A 3 -21.25 2.52 12.39
N PHE A 4 -21.21 3.80 11.99
CA PHE A 4 -21.32 4.18 10.58
C PHE A 4 -20.02 3.87 9.82
N ARG A 5 -18.85 4.05 10.44
CA ARG A 5 -17.58 3.60 9.85
C ARG A 5 -17.57 2.08 9.64
N GLU A 6 -18.05 1.33 10.62
CA GLU A 6 -18.20 -0.14 10.50
C GLU A 6 -19.18 -0.52 9.38
N LEU A 7 -20.28 0.20 9.24
CA LEU A 7 -21.23 0.01 8.13
C LEU A 7 -20.55 0.16 6.76
N LEU A 8 -19.71 1.21 6.59
CA LEU A 8 -18.95 1.42 5.35
C LEU A 8 -18.01 0.24 5.05
N ILE A 9 -17.35 -0.29 6.08
CA ILE A 9 -16.42 -1.42 5.94
C ILE A 9 -17.17 -2.71 5.61
N GLN A 10 -18.22 -3.04 6.38
CA GLN A 10 -19.00 -4.27 6.22
C GLN A 10 -19.66 -4.38 4.84
N ASN A 11 -20.09 -3.25 4.28
CA ASN A 11 -20.72 -3.20 2.96
C ASN A 11 -19.74 -2.94 1.82
N ASN A 12 -18.42 -3.03 2.07
CA ASN A 12 -17.38 -2.82 1.06
C ASN A 12 -17.60 -1.51 0.28
N VAL A 13 -17.87 -0.42 0.99
CA VAL A 13 -17.91 0.92 0.40
C VAL A 13 -16.51 1.30 -0.03
N SER A 14 -16.36 1.59 -1.33
CA SER A 14 -15.08 1.96 -1.91
C SER A 14 -14.71 3.40 -1.54
N ALA A 15 -13.52 3.59 -0.98
CA ALA A 15 -12.92 4.91 -0.78
C ALA A 15 -12.45 5.57 -2.09
N PHE A 16 -12.47 4.83 -3.21
CA PHE A 16 -12.01 5.28 -4.52
C PHE A 16 -13.16 5.50 -5.51
N SER A 17 -14.40 5.49 -5.01
CA SER A 17 -15.63 5.70 -5.78
C SER A 17 -16.37 6.93 -5.25
N THR A 18 -17.38 7.39 -6.00
CA THR A 18 -18.21 8.53 -5.55
C THR A 18 -19.23 8.06 -4.52
N TRP A 19 -19.62 8.96 -3.61
CA TRP A 19 -20.62 8.68 -2.59
C TRP A 19 -21.93 8.14 -3.19
N GLU A 20 -22.38 8.74 -4.29
CA GLU A 20 -23.62 8.38 -4.98
C GLU A 20 -23.58 6.94 -5.52
N LYS A 21 -22.43 6.50 -6.03
CA LYS A 21 -22.23 5.13 -6.51
C LYS A 21 -22.23 4.11 -5.38
N GLU A 22 -21.74 4.49 -4.20
CA GLU A 22 -21.64 3.59 -3.05
C GLU A 22 -22.87 3.63 -2.14
N LEU A 23 -23.70 4.68 -2.23
CA LEU A 23 -24.83 4.94 -1.33
C LEU A 23 -25.83 3.77 -1.27
N HIS A 24 -26.14 3.16 -2.41
CA HIS A 24 -27.10 2.05 -2.47
C HIS A 24 -26.68 0.83 -1.63
N LYS A 25 -25.40 0.69 -1.30
CA LYS A 25 -24.87 -0.39 -0.45
C LYS A 25 -25.22 -0.23 1.02
N ILE A 26 -25.57 0.98 1.46
CA ILE A 26 -25.72 1.32 2.89
C ILE A 26 -27.02 2.05 3.22
N VAL A 27 -27.70 2.63 2.22
CA VAL A 27 -28.91 3.45 2.44
C VAL A 27 -30.07 2.66 3.06
N PHE A 28 -30.10 1.34 2.88
CA PHE A 28 -31.12 0.44 3.43
C PHE A 28 -30.79 -0.07 4.84
N ASP A 29 -29.57 0.14 5.33
CA ASP A 29 -29.20 -0.28 6.68
C ASP A 29 -29.76 0.71 7.72
N PRO A 30 -30.43 0.25 8.79
CA PRO A 30 -30.99 1.13 9.81
C PRO A 30 -29.97 2.09 10.43
N ARG A 31 -28.70 1.69 10.51
CA ARG A 31 -27.59 2.53 11.03
C ARG A 31 -27.35 3.77 10.19
N TYR A 32 -27.79 3.78 8.93
CA TYR A 32 -27.72 4.96 8.07
C TYR A 32 -28.50 6.13 8.66
N LEU A 33 -29.68 5.86 9.23
CA LEU A 33 -30.57 6.87 9.81
C LEU A 33 -30.15 7.33 11.22
N LEU A 34 -29.23 6.61 11.89
CA LEU A 34 -28.78 6.93 13.25
C LEU A 34 -27.85 8.15 13.36
N ILE A 35 -27.39 8.69 12.23
CA ILE A 35 -26.56 9.90 12.19
C ILE A 35 -27.07 10.88 11.15
N THR A 36 -26.80 12.17 11.39
CA THR A 36 -27.21 13.27 10.52
C THR A 36 -26.45 13.28 9.20
N SER A 37 -26.98 13.95 8.17
CA SER A 37 -26.30 14.11 6.87
C SER A 37 -24.88 14.70 7.02
N ARG A 38 -24.71 15.69 7.91
CA ARG A 38 -23.41 16.30 8.20
C ARG A 38 -22.43 15.29 8.79
N GLU A 39 -22.88 14.46 9.72
CA GLU A 39 -22.05 13.41 10.32
C GLU A 39 -21.68 12.32 9.32
N ARG A 40 -22.61 11.91 8.44
CA ARG A 40 -22.31 10.93 7.36
C ARG A 40 -21.17 11.42 6.49
N LYS A 41 -21.26 12.68 6.04
CA LYS A 41 -20.21 13.33 5.23
C LYS A 41 -18.87 13.33 5.96
N GLN A 42 -18.86 13.74 7.23
CA GLN A 42 -17.62 13.78 8.03
C GLN A 42 -16.98 12.39 8.19
N VAL A 43 -17.78 11.35 8.45
CA VAL A 43 -17.25 9.98 8.59
C VAL A 43 -16.77 9.46 7.24
N PHE A 44 -17.48 9.73 6.15
CA PHE A 44 -17.09 9.30 4.81
C PHE A 44 -15.78 9.97 4.36
N GLU A 45 -15.63 11.28 4.55
CA GLU A 45 -14.39 12.00 4.21
C GLU A 45 -13.18 11.47 5.01
N ASN A 46 -13.37 11.22 6.31
CA ASN A 46 -12.33 10.62 7.14
C ASN A 46 -11.99 9.19 6.68
N PHE A 47 -13.00 8.39 6.36
CA PHE A 47 -12.81 7.04 5.83
C PHE A 47 -12.02 7.05 4.52
N VAL A 48 -12.36 7.92 3.57
CA VAL A 48 -11.64 8.07 2.30
C VAL A 48 -10.18 8.46 2.54
N LYS A 49 -9.94 9.44 3.41
CA LYS A 49 -8.60 9.90 3.75
C LYS A 49 -7.76 8.80 4.38
N GLU A 50 -8.31 8.10 5.38
CA GLU A 50 -7.64 6.98 6.05
C GLU A 50 -7.26 5.87 5.06
N ARG A 51 -8.17 5.49 4.16
CA ARG A 51 -7.90 4.45 3.15
C ARG A 51 -6.81 4.85 2.16
N ALA A 52 -6.80 6.12 1.73
CA ALA A 52 -5.74 6.63 0.85
C ALA A 52 -4.38 6.65 1.57
N ASP A 53 -4.35 7.05 2.85
CA ASP A 53 -3.14 7.05 3.66
C ASP A 53 -2.64 5.63 3.96
N GLU A 54 -3.54 4.67 4.21
CA GLU A 54 -3.22 3.25 4.37
C GLU A 54 -2.54 2.70 3.11
N GLU A 55 -3.12 2.87 1.93
CA GLU A 55 -2.53 2.37 0.67
C GLU A 55 -1.15 2.99 0.40
N ARG A 56 -1.00 4.30 0.64
CA ARG A 56 0.28 5.00 0.49
C ARG A 56 1.32 4.46 1.47
N ASN A 57 0.94 4.20 2.71
CA ASN A 57 1.83 3.66 3.73
C ASN A 57 2.20 2.21 3.44
N GLU A 58 1.28 1.37 2.99
CA GLU A 58 1.58 0.00 2.57
C GLU A 58 2.56 -0.04 1.40
N LYS A 59 2.38 0.82 0.39
CA LYS A 59 3.31 0.93 -0.73
C LYS A 59 4.70 1.37 -0.28
N ARG A 60 4.78 2.34 0.64
CA ARG A 60 6.05 2.81 1.23
C ARG A 60 6.73 1.72 2.07
N LYS A 61 5.96 1.00 2.89
CA LYS A 61 6.45 -0.09 3.73
C LYS A 61 7.03 -1.21 2.88
N LYS A 62 6.29 -1.67 1.85
CA LYS A 62 6.77 -2.68 0.90
C LYS A 62 8.07 -2.24 0.21
N MET A 63 8.13 -0.99 -0.25
CA MET A 63 9.35 -0.45 -0.88
C MET A 63 10.55 -0.44 0.07
N LYS A 64 10.32 -0.08 1.34
CA LYS A 64 11.37 -0.12 2.38
C LYS A 64 11.84 -1.54 2.64
N GLU A 65 10.92 -2.50 2.79
CA GLU A 65 11.23 -3.91 2.99
C GLU A 65 12.03 -4.49 1.81
N PHE A 66 11.65 -4.18 0.57
CA PHE A 66 12.40 -4.61 -0.62
C PHE A 66 13.82 -4.04 -0.64
N LYS A 67 13.99 -2.76 -0.30
CA LYS A 67 15.31 -2.12 -0.21
C LYS A 67 16.19 -2.76 0.89
N GLU A 68 15.61 -3.06 2.05
CA GLU A 68 16.33 -3.72 3.14
C GLU A 68 16.75 -5.15 2.78
N HIS A 69 15.86 -5.92 2.13
CA HIS A 69 16.17 -7.27 1.67
C HIS A 69 17.26 -7.29 0.60
N PHE A 70 17.23 -6.32 -0.32
CA PHE A 70 18.27 -6.19 -1.34
C PHE A 70 19.63 -5.79 -0.73
N LYS A 71 19.63 -4.87 0.24
CA LYS A 71 20.86 -4.51 0.96
C LYS A 71 21.47 -5.72 1.66
N LYS A 72 20.65 -6.52 2.37
CA LYS A 72 21.11 -7.77 3.00
C LYS A 72 21.68 -8.75 1.98
N LEU A 73 21.06 -8.88 0.81
CA LEU A 73 21.57 -9.73 -0.28
C LEU A 73 22.94 -9.25 -0.79
N MET A 74 23.17 -7.94 -0.90
CA MET A 74 24.48 -7.38 -1.26
C MET A 74 25.54 -7.64 -0.17
N GLU A 75 25.16 -7.55 1.10
CA GLU A 75 26.04 -7.87 2.24
C GLU A 75 26.41 -9.37 2.26
N GLU A 76 25.44 -10.26 2.09
CA GLU A 76 25.62 -11.72 1.96
C GLU A 76 26.51 -12.08 0.76
N ALA A 77 26.42 -11.32 -0.33
CA ALA A 77 27.21 -11.53 -1.53
C ALA A 77 28.70 -11.20 -1.36
N ALA A 78 29.11 -10.63 -0.22
CA ALA A 78 30.50 -10.27 0.08
C ALA A 78 31.18 -9.53 -1.07
N LEU A 79 30.46 -8.56 -1.67
CA LEU A 79 30.96 -7.79 -2.80
C LEU A 79 32.25 -7.06 -2.39
N THR A 80 33.33 -7.34 -3.11
CA THR A 80 34.62 -6.68 -2.91
C THR A 80 34.71 -5.45 -3.83
N SER A 81 35.70 -4.58 -3.63
CA SER A 81 35.97 -3.45 -4.53
C SER A 81 36.30 -3.86 -5.98
N LYS A 82 36.49 -5.16 -6.25
CA LYS A 82 36.68 -5.74 -7.60
C LYS A 82 35.40 -6.36 -8.18
N SER A 83 34.34 -6.50 -7.39
CA SER A 83 33.08 -7.11 -7.81
C SER A 83 32.20 -6.09 -8.53
N THR A 84 31.71 -6.44 -9.73
CA THR A 84 30.80 -5.55 -10.47
C THR A 84 29.34 -5.88 -10.15
N PHE A 85 28.44 -4.91 -10.40
CA PHE A 85 27.01 -5.17 -10.34
C PHE A 85 26.58 -6.29 -11.32
N SER A 86 27.25 -6.41 -12.46
CA SER A 86 27.01 -7.50 -13.42
C SER A 86 27.32 -8.88 -12.83
N ASP A 87 28.42 -9.01 -12.06
CA ASP A 87 28.77 -10.26 -11.36
C ASP A 87 27.72 -10.62 -10.31
N PHE A 88 27.24 -9.61 -9.57
CA PHE A 88 26.17 -9.77 -8.59
C PHE A 88 24.84 -10.18 -9.25
N ALA A 89 24.44 -9.50 -10.33
CA ALA A 89 23.24 -9.81 -11.08
C ALA A 89 23.28 -11.19 -11.74
N GLN A 90 24.44 -11.64 -12.22
CA GLN A 90 24.61 -12.98 -12.78
C GLN A 90 24.44 -14.08 -11.71
N ARG A 91 24.95 -13.84 -10.49
CA ARG A 91 24.89 -14.81 -9.38
C ARG A 91 23.52 -14.83 -8.69
N TYR A 92 22.92 -13.66 -8.46
CA TYR A 92 21.71 -13.50 -7.66
C TYR A 92 20.47 -13.10 -8.47
N GLY A 93 20.57 -13.04 -9.80
CA GLY A 93 19.45 -12.67 -10.68
C GLY A 93 18.20 -13.52 -10.55
N LYS A 94 18.34 -14.75 -10.02
CA LYS A 94 17.23 -15.66 -9.75
C LYS A 94 16.67 -15.54 -8.32
N ASP A 95 17.35 -14.85 -7.41
CA ASP A 95 16.90 -14.63 -6.02
C ASP A 95 15.67 -13.72 -6.02
N GLU A 96 14.64 -14.11 -5.28
CA GLU A 96 13.39 -13.38 -5.20
C GLU A 96 13.58 -11.96 -4.61
N ARG A 97 14.55 -11.77 -3.72
CA ARG A 97 14.93 -10.46 -3.17
C ARG A 97 15.57 -9.55 -4.22
N PHE A 98 16.25 -10.13 -5.22
CA PHE A 98 16.81 -9.41 -6.36
C PHE A 98 15.71 -9.04 -7.38
N LYS A 99 14.82 -9.98 -7.69
CA LYS A 99 13.71 -9.76 -8.62
C LYS A 99 12.67 -8.78 -8.08
N ALA A 100 12.46 -8.76 -6.76
CA ALA A 100 11.51 -7.89 -6.09
C ALA A 100 11.71 -6.39 -6.34
N ILE A 101 12.91 -5.95 -6.74
CA ILE A 101 13.12 -4.59 -7.23
C ILE A 101 12.72 -4.53 -8.70
N ASP A 102 11.43 -4.33 -8.98
CA ASP A 102 10.83 -4.47 -10.31
C ASP A 102 11.37 -3.46 -11.36
N LYS A 103 11.99 -2.35 -10.92
CA LYS A 103 12.57 -1.35 -11.83
C LYS A 103 14.10 -1.35 -11.77
N MET A 104 14.71 -1.74 -12.88
CA MET A 104 16.15 -1.64 -13.13
C MET A 104 16.70 -0.22 -12.86
N ARG A 105 15.88 0.82 -13.05
CA ARG A 105 16.21 2.23 -12.77
C ARG A 105 16.39 2.56 -11.28
N ASP A 106 15.73 1.80 -10.39
CA ASP A 106 15.95 1.92 -8.94
C ASP A 106 17.16 1.08 -8.48
N ARG A 107 17.62 0.11 -9.30
CA ARG A 107 18.78 -0.76 -9.00
C ARG A 107 20.12 -0.03 -9.19
N GLU A 108 20.22 0.85 -10.18
CA GLU A 108 21.42 1.70 -10.41
C GLU A 108 21.53 2.86 -9.42
N ALA A 109 20.44 3.27 -8.77
CA ALA A 109 20.46 4.33 -7.75
C ALA A 109 21.08 3.90 -6.41
N PHE A 110 21.51 2.63 -6.29
CA PHE A 110 22.22 2.09 -5.13
C PHE A 110 23.73 1.95 -5.36
N GLN A 111 24.26 2.46 -6.48
CA GLN A 111 25.69 2.55 -6.77
C GLN A 111 26.33 3.80 -6.16
#